data_AF-A0A545TU36-F1
#
_entry.id   AF-A0A545TU36-F1
#
_cell.length_a   1.000
_cell.length_b   1.000
_cell.length_c   1.000
_cell.angle_alpha   90.00
_cell.angle_beta   90.00
_cell.angle_gamma   90.00
#
_symmetry.space_group_name_H-M   'P 1'
#
loop_
_entity.id
_entity.type
_entity.pdbx_description
1 polymer ?
#
loop_
_entity_poly.entity_id
_entity_poly.type
_entity_poly.pdbx_seq_one_letter_code
_entity_poly.pdbx_strand_id
1 'polypeptide(L)'
;MADNRHGDIRDVAPHVGAITRVKTLEHYISNDLIIGSVATLPSDVKVLYPAFPSQIMKEYANYQEAYYLRSKLPKSSELWYERPTGNFVGQFMYAEVSDIYVDHHGNYYRGHMKKTFVKQHESMGDQFSDGRTAFPDPDSPFAKQLLPGHTYPVEVDEFFSITEPTPDELIEAKAHRQKALDDGWITKEHELLFEQPPEPLHCFLAGTEVDMWDGTTRPIEEINLNDLVVSYDDSGNLVPGRVTRTLVNEVRHILDLHGLMITPGHVTLCGDGEFAGQHVPIIDILRTDGALVEKNGSLVRAATGSPVGSIEDRKVWAVAGTKKGNKIEVADKGQIRLGTRFLTQDGRDLSVLDMIEEMGAVLNDAGMLVGKGDGARGFVFHWEHTPMLPKPEDYVLQRSELSLNDIYAINEWEAVGPQTPAPSLLGSADSLKIKM
;
A
#
# COMPACT_ATOMS: atom_id res chain seq x y z
N MET A 1 0.49 27.99 -50.23
CA MET A 1 -0.80 27.36 -50.55
C MET A 1 -0.54 25.86 -50.59
N ALA A 2 -0.66 25.21 -49.43
CA ALA A 2 -0.44 23.79 -49.26
C ALA A 2 -1.77 23.19 -48.79
N ASP A 3 -2.17 22.11 -49.46
CA ASP A 3 -3.48 21.50 -49.42
C ASP A 3 -3.60 20.53 -48.24
N ASN A 4 -4.71 20.66 -47.52
CA ASN A 4 -5.10 19.90 -46.35
C ASN A 4 -5.72 18.56 -46.77
N ARG A 5 -5.18 17.45 -46.28
CA ARG A 5 -5.97 16.22 -46.09
C ARG A 5 -5.67 15.60 -44.73
N HIS A 6 -6.52 15.92 -43.77
CA HIS A 6 -6.72 15.15 -42.55
C HIS A 6 -7.50 13.87 -42.90
N GLY A 7 -6.89 12.73 -42.63
CA GLY A 7 -7.52 11.41 -42.64
C GLY A 7 -7.94 11.01 -41.23
N ASP A 8 -9.22 10.76 -41.10
CA ASP A 8 -10.00 10.28 -39.96
C ASP A 8 -9.37 9.03 -39.29
N ILE A 9 -9.01 9.10 -38.01
CA ILE A 9 -8.64 7.92 -37.20
C ILE A 9 -9.95 7.41 -36.58
N ARG A 10 -10.47 6.32 -37.14
CA ARG A 10 -11.55 5.53 -36.51
C ARG A 10 -10.97 4.22 -35.99
N ASP A 11 -11.21 3.99 -34.71
CA ASP A 11 -11.35 2.72 -34.00
C ASP A 11 -10.69 1.50 -34.64
N VAL A 12 -9.49 1.16 -34.15
CA VAL A 12 -8.94 -0.20 -34.28
C VAL A 12 -9.32 -0.96 -33.01
N ALA A 13 -10.39 -1.75 -33.10
CA ALA A 13 -10.74 -2.71 -32.06
C ALA A 13 -9.69 -3.85 -32.01
N PRO A 14 -9.30 -4.34 -30.82
CA PRO A 14 -8.42 -5.50 -30.73
C PRO A 14 -9.22 -6.77 -31.06
N HIS A 15 -8.94 -7.37 -32.22
CA HIS A 15 -9.37 -8.73 -32.52
C HIS A 15 -8.49 -9.74 -31.77
N VAL A 16 -8.82 -10.02 -30.52
CA VAL A 16 -8.37 -11.24 -29.83
C VAL A 16 -9.45 -12.30 -30.03
N GLY A 17 -9.28 -13.14 -31.05
CA GLY A 17 -10.11 -14.33 -31.24
C GLY A 17 -9.82 -15.34 -30.14
N ALA A 18 -10.81 -15.66 -29.31
CA ALA A 18 -10.71 -16.68 -28.28
C ALA A 18 -10.48 -18.07 -28.92
N ILE A 19 -9.26 -18.60 -28.78
CA ILE A 19 -8.96 -19.99 -29.08
C ILE A 19 -9.75 -20.85 -28.10
N THR A 20 -10.75 -21.57 -28.60
CA THR A 20 -11.47 -22.56 -27.79
C THR A 20 -10.49 -23.68 -27.43
N ARG A 21 -10.03 -23.75 -26.17
CA ARG A 21 -9.17 -24.82 -25.61
C ARG A 21 -9.73 -26.19 -26.03
N VAL A 22 -9.06 -26.88 -26.96
CA VAL A 22 -9.42 -28.24 -27.36
C VAL A 22 -8.91 -29.21 -26.28
N LYS A 23 -9.77 -29.53 -25.30
CA LYS A 23 -9.50 -30.42 -24.15
C LYS A 23 -9.05 -31.85 -24.51
N THR A 24 -9.14 -32.27 -25.78
CA THR A 24 -8.81 -33.64 -26.21
C THR A 24 -7.33 -33.90 -26.50
N LEU A 25 -6.47 -32.88 -26.43
CA LEU A 25 -5.04 -32.99 -26.78
C LEU A 25 -4.10 -33.47 -25.66
N GLU A 26 -4.52 -33.39 -24.39
CA GLU A 26 -3.68 -33.74 -23.24
C GLU A 26 -3.35 -35.24 -23.13
N HIS A 27 -4.08 -36.11 -23.86
CA HIS A 27 -4.00 -37.56 -23.69
C HIS A 27 -2.85 -38.25 -24.46
N TYR A 28 -2.08 -37.51 -25.28
CA TYR A 28 -1.09 -38.10 -26.20
C TYR A 28 0.38 -37.72 -25.94
N ILE A 29 0.68 -36.94 -24.90
CA ILE A 29 2.05 -36.55 -24.56
C ILE A 29 2.43 -37.23 -23.23
N SER A 30 3.41 -38.14 -23.26
CA SER A 30 3.85 -38.87 -22.05
C SER A 30 4.50 -37.93 -21.04
N ASN A 31 4.10 -38.03 -19.77
CA ASN A 31 4.54 -37.20 -18.64
C ASN A 31 5.96 -37.53 -18.10
N ASP A 32 6.81 -38.21 -18.86
CA ASP A 32 8.14 -38.64 -18.39
C ASP A 32 9.21 -37.53 -18.52
N LEU A 33 8.87 -36.30 -18.10
CA LEU A 33 9.82 -35.20 -18.03
C LEU A 33 10.51 -35.21 -16.65
N ILE A 34 11.84 -35.08 -16.63
CA ILE A 34 12.65 -35.01 -15.41
C ILE A 34 12.25 -33.72 -14.67
N ILE A 35 11.51 -33.88 -13.57
CA ILE A 35 11.13 -32.78 -12.69
C ILE A 35 12.41 -32.36 -11.95
N GLY A 36 12.93 -31.16 -12.26
CA GLY A 36 13.90 -30.49 -11.40
C GLY A 36 13.33 -30.27 -9.99
N SER A 37 14.17 -29.87 -9.04
CA SER A 37 13.66 -29.50 -7.70
C SER A 37 12.62 -28.39 -7.82
N VAL A 38 11.37 -28.69 -7.44
CA VAL A 38 10.28 -27.73 -7.42
C VAL A 38 10.61 -26.66 -6.39
N ALA A 39 10.63 -25.40 -6.80
CA ALA A 39 10.82 -24.28 -5.89
C ALA A 39 9.67 -24.27 -4.87
N THR A 40 9.99 -24.08 -3.59
CA THR A 40 8.94 -23.89 -2.58
C THR A 40 8.47 -22.46 -2.65
N LEU A 41 7.28 -22.23 -3.22
CA LEU A 41 6.65 -20.92 -3.21
C LEU A 41 6.11 -20.60 -1.81
N PRO A 42 6.30 -19.37 -1.30
CA PRO A 42 5.54 -18.90 -0.15
C PRO A 42 4.03 -19.05 -0.37
N SER A 43 3.28 -19.39 0.67
CA SER A 43 1.85 -19.73 0.55
C SER A 43 0.97 -18.56 0.05
N ASP A 44 1.44 -17.34 0.24
CA ASP A 44 0.81 -16.09 -0.17
C ASP A 44 1.11 -15.68 -1.62
N VAL A 45 2.10 -16.31 -2.27
CA VAL A 45 2.39 -16.06 -3.70
C VAL A 45 1.34 -16.76 -4.56
N LYS A 46 0.47 -15.97 -5.19
CA LYS A 46 -0.58 -16.44 -6.14
C LYS A 46 -0.28 -16.11 -7.58
N VAL A 47 0.44 -15.01 -7.81
CA VAL A 47 0.82 -14.54 -9.13
C VAL A 47 2.33 -14.33 -9.20
N LEU A 48 2.86 -14.55 -10.38
CA LEU A 48 4.24 -14.27 -10.76
C LEU A 48 4.24 -13.32 -11.95
N TYR A 49 5.29 -12.53 -12.09
CA TYR A 49 5.39 -11.59 -13.19
C TYR A 49 6.73 -11.72 -13.90
N PRO A 50 6.80 -11.45 -15.20
CA PRO A 50 8.07 -11.35 -15.91
C PRO A 50 9.09 -10.46 -15.21
N ALA A 51 10.32 -10.93 -15.06
CA ALA A 51 11.39 -10.13 -14.46
C ALA A 51 11.70 -8.85 -15.27
N PHE A 52 11.46 -8.86 -16.59
CA PHE A 52 11.60 -7.73 -17.50
C PHE A 52 10.76 -7.95 -18.79
N PRO A 53 10.45 -6.90 -19.59
CA PRO A 53 9.53 -7.00 -20.74
C PRO A 53 10.05 -7.80 -21.93
N SER A 54 11.36 -7.87 -22.11
CA SER A 54 11.96 -8.67 -23.18
C SER A 54 11.85 -10.17 -22.87
N GLN A 55 12.08 -11.01 -23.87
CA GLN A 55 12.12 -12.47 -23.75
C GLN A 55 13.55 -13.00 -23.84
N ILE A 56 14.56 -12.19 -23.51
CA ILE A 56 15.96 -12.57 -23.76
C ILE A 56 16.40 -13.80 -22.95
N MET A 57 15.76 -14.05 -21.80
CA MET A 57 15.99 -15.22 -20.95
C MET A 57 15.05 -16.39 -21.25
N LYS A 58 14.27 -16.30 -22.33
CA LYS A 58 13.33 -17.35 -22.72
C LYS A 58 14.10 -18.55 -23.28
N GLU A 59 13.77 -19.74 -22.78
CA GLU A 59 14.31 -21.00 -23.27
C GLU A 59 13.21 -21.93 -23.76
N TYR A 60 13.53 -22.70 -24.80
CA TYR A 60 12.71 -23.82 -25.28
C TYR A 60 13.34 -25.13 -24.79
N ALA A 61 12.75 -25.73 -23.77
CA ALA A 61 13.30 -26.96 -23.17
C ALA A 61 12.94 -28.22 -23.97
N ASN A 62 11.73 -28.24 -24.55
CA ASN A 62 11.22 -29.37 -25.31
C ASN A 62 10.29 -28.89 -26.42
N TYR A 63 10.31 -29.63 -27.52
CA TYR A 63 9.58 -29.29 -28.73
C TYR A 63 9.07 -30.56 -29.40
N GLN A 64 7.76 -30.60 -29.66
CA GLN A 64 7.12 -31.71 -30.36
C GLN A 64 6.28 -31.19 -31.53
N GLU A 65 6.49 -31.78 -32.70
CA GLU A 65 5.70 -31.52 -33.89
C GLU A 65 4.60 -32.58 -34.04
N ALA A 66 3.36 -32.14 -34.16
CA ALA A 66 2.24 -33.00 -34.50
C ALA A 66 1.68 -32.65 -35.87
N TYR A 67 1.54 -33.67 -36.73
CA TYR A 67 0.98 -33.55 -38.07
C TYR A 67 -0.45 -34.09 -38.11
N TYR A 68 -1.38 -33.31 -38.66
CA TYR A 68 -2.78 -33.71 -38.79
C TYR A 68 -3.15 -34.10 -40.22
N LEU A 69 -3.87 -35.22 -40.34
CA LEU A 69 -4.42 -35.68 -41.61
C LEU A 69 -5.56 -34.77 -42.08
N ARG A 70 -5.53 -34.43 -43.37
CA ARG A 70 -6.53 -33.56 -44.03
C ARG A 70 -7.96 -34.03 -43.93
N SER A 71 -8.16 -35.34 -43.96
CA SER A 71 -9.48 -35.95 -43.82
C SER A 71 -10.10 -35.73 -42.44
N LYS A 72 -9.32 -35.34 -41.43
CA LYS A 72 -9.77 -35.22 -40.03
C LYS A 72 -10.01 -33.79 -39.58
N LEU A 73 -9.61 -32.77 -40.36
CA LEU A 73 -9.83 -31.36 -40.03
C LEU A 73 -11.00 -30.78 -40.84
N PRO A 74 -11.94 -30.06 -40.20
CA PRO A 74 -12.96 -29.29 -40.92
C PRO A 74 -12.32 -28.30 -41.89
N LYS A 75 -12.89 -28.11 -43.09
CA LYS A 75 -12.41 -27.13 -44.07
C LYS A 75 -12.45 -25.68 -43.57
N SER A 76 -13.31 -25.39 -42.59
CA SER A 76 -13.42 -24.10 -41.93
C SER A 76 -12.39 -23.88 -40.83
N SER A 77 -11.54 -24.87 -40.54
CA SER A 77 -10.49 -24.72 -39.54
C SER A 77 -9.43 -23.75 -40.04
N GLU A 78 -8.96 -22.84 -39.18
CA GLU A 78 -7.82 -21.95 -39.47
C GLU A 78 -6.53 -22.72 -39.75
N LEU A 79 -6.49 -23.99 -39.34
CA LEU A 79 -5.41 -24.94 -39.59
C LEU A 79 -5.47 -25.55 -40.99
N TRP A 80 -6.51 -25.25 -41.76
CA TRP A 80 -6.73 -25.79 -43.09
C TRP A 80 -6.10 -24.84 -44.10
N TYR A 81 -4.97 -25.23 -44.70
CA TYR A 81 -4.41 -24.51 -45.85
C TYR A 81 -4.07 -25.46 -47.00
N GLU A 82 -4.21 -24.98 -48.24
CA GLU A 82 -3.92 -25.79 -49.42
C GLU A 82 -2.40 -25.91 -49.62
N ARG A 83 -1.83 -27.08 -49.29
CA ARG A 83 -0.52 -27.46 -49.83
C ARG A 83 -0.70 -28.10 -51.22
N PRO A 84 0.18 -27.77 -52.21
CA PRO A 84 0.14 -28.38 -53.53
C PRO A 84 0.36 -29.90 -53.54
N THR A 85 1.07 -30.44 -52.54
CA THR A 85 1.40 -31.86 -52.45
C THR A 85 1.44 -32.31 -50.98
N GLY A 86 0.56 -33.25 -50.60
CA GLY A 86 0.56 -33.89 -49.27
C GLY A 86 -0.82 -34.06 -48.61
N ASN A 87 -0.98 -35.10 -47.79
CA ASN A 87 -2.21 -35.39 -47.02
C ASN A 87 -2.27 -34.67 -45.66
N PHE A 88 -1.30 -33.81 -45.34
CA PHE A 88 -1.22 -33.09 -44.06
C PHE A 88 -1.54 -31.61 -44.28
N VAL A 89 -2.42 -31.05 -43.44
CA VAL A 89 -2.94 -29.66 -43.61
C VAL A 89 -2.52 -28.73 -42.49
N GLY A 90 -2.13 -29.24 -41.32
CA GLY A 90 -1.75 -28.41 -40.19
C GLY A 90 -0.59 -29.02 -39.44
N GLN A 91 0.35 -28.16 -39.04
CA GLN A 91 1.43 -28.51 -38.13
C GLN A 91 1.20 -27.75 -36.84
N PHE A 92 0.91 -28.50 -35.78
CA PHE A 92 0.94 -27.95 -34.43
C PHE A 92 2.30 -28.19 -33.83
N MET A 93 2.71 -27.24 -33.02
CA MET A 93 3.86 -27.37 -32.17
C MET A 93 3.41 -27.25 -30.74
N TYR A 94 3.89 -28.20 -29.97
CA TYR A 94 3.95 -28.12 -28.55
C TYR A 94 5.36 -27.68 -28.18
N ALA A 95 5.47 -26.60 -27.42
CA ALA A 95 6.73 -26.13 -26.88
C ALA A 95 6.61 -26.00 -25.36
N GLU A 96 7.64 -26.49 -24.69
CA GLU A 96 7.91 -26.16 -23.30
C GLU A 96 8.75 -24.89 -23.27
N VAL A 97 8.16 -23.82 -22.75
CA VAL A 97 8.77 -22.50 -22.71
C VAL A 97 9.04 -22.16 -21.25
N SER A 98 10.26 -21.76 -20.94
CA SER A 98 10.63 -21.27 -19.61
C SER A 98 11.16 -19.85 -19.69
N ASP A 99 10.94 -19.07 -18.63
CA ASP A 99 11.41 -17.70 -18.49
C ASP A 99 11.59 -17.35 -17.00
N ILE A 100 12.19 -16.19 -16.73
CA ILE A 100 12.42 -15.70 -15.37
C ILE A 100 11.28 -14.77 -14.94
N TYR A 101 10.70 -15.11 -13.80
CA TYR A 101 9.64 -14.39 -13.13
C TYR A 101 10.08 -13.91 -11.76
N VAL A 102 9.34 -12.95 -11.21
CA VAL A 102 9.52 -12.38 -9.88
C VAL A 102 8.17 -12.35 -9.17
N ASP A 103 8.15 -12.65 -7.87
CA ASP A 103 6.98 -12.46 -7.01
C ASP A 103 6.92 -11.04 -6.42
N HIS A 104 5.89 -10.75 -5.63
CA HIS A 104 5.74 -9.47 -4.91
C HIS A 104 6.71 -9.29 -3.74
N HIS A 105 7.51 -10.30 -3.40
CA HIS A 105 8.58 -10.21 -2.41
C HIS A 105 9.96 -9.97 -3.04
N GLY A 106 10.04 -9.90 -4.38
CA GLY A 106 11.30 -9.78 -5.11
C GLY A 106 12.09 -11.09 -5.23
N ASN A 107 11.49 -12.23 -4.91
CA ASN A 107 12.08 -13.55 -5.15
C ASN A 107 11.94 -13.91 -6.63
N TYR A 108 12.99 -14.51 -7.19
CA TYR A 108 13.04 -14.86 -8.60
C TYR A 108 12.79 -16.36 -8.80
N TYR A 109 12.06 -16.68 -9.87
CA TYR A 109 11.64 -18.02 -10.21
C TYR A 109 11.84 -18.29 -11.70
N ARG A 110 12.19 -19.52 -12.06
CA ARG A 110 12.12 -19.99 -13.44
C ARG A 110 10.79 -20.70 -13.62
N GLY A 111 9.87 -20.02 -14.32
CA GLY A 111 8.52 -20.52 -14.57
C GLY A 111 8.48 -21.26 -15.91
N HIS A 112 8.03 -22.51 -15.91
CA HIS A 112 7.91 -23.34 -17.09
C HIS A 112 6.43 -23.50 -17.47
N MET A 113 6.12 -23.26 -18.74
CA MET A 113 4.76 -23.29 -19.28
C MET A 113 4.68 -24.17 -20.53
N LYS A 114 3.48 -24.67 -20.80
CA LYS A 114 3.17 -25.45 -22.00
C LYS A 114 2.48 -24.55 -23.02
N LYS A 115 3.10 -24.34 -24.18
CA LYS A 115 2.52 -23.56 -25.28
C LYS A 115 2.18 -24.48 -26.44
N THR A 116 0.96 -24.31 -26.97
CA THR A 116 0.53 -24.99 -28.20
C THR A 116 0.19 -23.93 -29.24
N PHE A 117 0.76 -24.06 -30.44
CA PHE A 117 0.58 -23.10 -31.52
C PHE A 117 0.63 -23.77 -32.89
N VAL A 118 0.18 -23.04 -33.91
CA VAL A 118 0.19 -23.48 -35.30
C VAL A 118 1.42 -22.93 -35.99
N LYS A 119 2.11 -23.75 -36.80
CA LYS A 119 3.34 -23.34 -37.49
C LYS A 119 3.26 -22.12 -38.36
N GLN A 120 2.14 -21.91 -39.01
CA GLN A 120 1.94 -20.73 -39.84
C GLN A 120 1.89 -19.42 -39.01
N HIS A 121 1.67 -19.52 -37.70
CA HIS A 121 1.71 -18.43 -36.74
C HIS A 121 3.02 -18.43 -35.93
N GLU A 122 3.96 -19.31 -36.26
CA GLU A 122 5.30 -19.29 -35.69
C GLU A 122 6.13 -18.24 -36.42
N SER A 123 6.21 -17.07 -35.81
CA SER A 123 7.41 -16.25 -35.87
C SER A 123 8.25 -16.68 -34.66
N MET A 124 9.51 -17.09 -34.86
CA MET A 124 10.37 -17.55 -33.75
C MET A 124 10.62 -16.47 -32.68
N GLY A 125 10.19 -15.23 -32.89
CA GLY A 125 10.23 -14.12 -31.92
C GLY A 125 8.89 -13.76 -31.27
N ASP A 126 7.74 -14.21 -31.79
CA ASP A 126 6.42 -13.67 -31.38
C ASP A 126 5.78 -14.46 -30.24
N GLN A 127 6.41 -15.54 -29.77
CA GLN A 127 5.87 -16.35 -28.68
C GLN A 127 6.34 -15.84 -27.34
N PHE A 128 5.53 -14.94 -26.80
CA PHE A 128 5.67 -14.46 -25.44
C PHE A 128 5.43 -15.62 -24.48
N SER A 129 6.41 -15.85 -23.61
CA SER A 129 6.15 -16.31 -22.27
C SER A 129 4.99 -15.50 -21.68
N ASP A 130 4.10 -16.15 -20.92
CA ASP A 130 2.96 -15.44 -20.36
C ASP A 130 3.41 -14.26 -19.50
N GLY A 131 2.51 -13.29 -19.38
CA GLY A 131 2.79 -12.06 -18.63
C GLY A 131 3.39 -10.94 -19.47
N ARG A 132 3.55 -11.07 -20.79
CA ARG A 132 4.11 -10.01 -21.66
C ARG A 132 3.17 -9.65 -22.80
N THR A 133 3.09 -8.36 -23.14
CA THR A 133 2.45 -7.86 -24.35
C THR A 133 3.48 -7.42 -25.38
N ALA A 134 3.05 -7.19 -26.61
CA ALA A 134 3.91 -6.79 -27.71
C ALA A 134 3.15 -5.93 -28.71
N PHE A 135 3.85 -5.03 -29.37
CA PHE A 135 3.28 -4.08 -30.32
C PHE A 135 3.94 -4.23 -31.69
N PRO A 136 3.20 -4.07 -32.81
CA PRO A 136 3.83 -3.99 -34.12
C PRO A 136 4.88 -2.88 -34.15
N ASP A 137 6.07 -3.18 -34.67
CA ASP A 137 7.11 -2.19 -34.93
C ASP A 137 6.75 -1.42 -36.22
N PRO A 138 6.30 -0.15 -36.14
CA PRO A 138 5.87 0.59 -37.32
C PRO A 138 7.03 0.94 -38.26
N ASP A 139 8.26 0.90 -37.77
CA ASP A 139 9.48 1.28 -38.50
C ASP A 139 10.21 0.06 -39.08
N SER A 140 9.75 -1.16 -38.79
CA SER A 140 10.39 -2.37 -39.29
C SER A 140 10.07 -2.64 -40.77
N PRO A 141 11.07 -2.92 -41.61
CA PRO A 141 10.85 -3.40 -42.97
C PRO A 141 10.34 -4.85 -43.02
N PHE A 142 10.32 -5.55 -41.89
CA PHE A 142 9.86 -6.93 -41.79
C PHE A 142 8.41 -6.98 -41.32
N ALA A 143 7.54 -7.54 -42.16
CA ALA A 143 6.17 -7.82 -41.76
C ALA A 143 6.17 -8.71 -40.50
N LYS A 144 5.52 -8.24 -39.43
CA LYS A 144 5.37 -8.90 -38.11
C LYS A 144 6.53 -8.73 -37.13
N GLN A 145 7.48 -7.81 -37.34
CA GLN A 145 8.38 -7.46 -36.24
C GLN A 145 7.57 -6.82 -35.09
N LEU A 146 7.78 -7.31 -33.87
CA LEU A 146 7.11 -6.82 -32.67
C LEU A 146 8.13 -6.16 -31.74
N LEU A 147 7.75 -5.04 -31.14
CA LEU A 147 8.44 -4.42 -30.01
C LEU A 147 7.88 -5.00 -28.69
N PRO A 148 8.72 -5.21 -27.66
CA PRO A 148 8.24 -5.55 -26.32
C PRO A 148 7.25 -4.50 -25.82
N GLY A 149 6.17 -4.94 -25.20
CA GLY A 149 5.15 -4.10 -24.59
C GLY A 149 5.21 -4.10 -23.06
N HIS A 150 4.05 -4.04 -22.43
CA HIS A 150 3.89 -4.10 -20.98
C HIS A 150 3.97 -5.52 -20.42
N THR A 151 4.14 -5.64 -19.11
CA THR A 151 4.00 -6.91 -18.39
C THR A 151 2.65 -7.00 -17.67
N TYR A 152 2.19 -8.22 -17.36
CA TYR A 152 0.99 -8.53 -16.59
C TYR A 152 1.23 -9.76 -15.69
N PRO A 153 0.47 -9.92 -14.58
CA PRO A 153 0.63 -11.08 -13.69
C PRO A 153 0.18 -12.38 -14.36
N VAL A 154 0.87 -13.47 -14.01
CA VAL A 154 0.54 -14.83 -14.40
C VAL A 154 0.23 -15.63 -13.13
N GLU A 155 -0.95 -16.21 -13.07
CA GLU A 155 -1.34 -17.07 -11.95
C GLU A 155 -0.39 -18.27 -11.85
N VAL A 156 -0.03 -18.66 -10.63
CA VAL A 156 0.91 -19.76 -10.35
C VAL A 156 0.44 -21.09 -10.96
N ASP A 157 -0.87 -21.29 -11.14
CA ASP A 157 -1.46 -22.51 -11.71
C ASP A 157 -1.37 -22.61 -13.25
N GLU A 158 -1.03 -21.53 -13.95
CA GLU A 158 -0.73 -21.56 -15.38
C GLU A 158 0.69 -22.11 -15.68
N PHE A 159 1.54 -22.21 -14.66
CA PHE A 159 2.85 -22.87 -14.75
C PHE A 159 2.70 -24.38 -14.51
N PHE A 160 3.28 -25.20 -15.38
CA PHE A 160 3.31 -26.64 -15.10
C PHE A 160 4.43 -27.01 -14.13
N SER A 161 5.49 -26.19 -14.06
CA SER A 161 6.53 -26.30 -13.03
C SER A 161 7.19 -24.95 -12.77
N ILE A 162 7.67 -24.77 -11.54
CA ILE A 162 8.39 -23.58 -11.11
C ILE A 162 9.65 -24.07 -10.38
N THR A 163 10.81 -23.59 -10.81
CA THR A 163 12.12 -23.97 -10.26
C THR A 163 12.91 -22.75 -9.82
N GLU A 164 13.93 -22.95 -8.99
CA GLU A 164 14.88 -21.88 -8.67
C GLU A 164 15.73 -21.55 -9.91
N PRO A 165 15.94 -20.28 -10.26
CA PRO A 165 16.88 -19.90 -11.30
C PRO A 165 18.31 -20.23 -10.89
N THR A 166 19.18 -20.50 -11.86
CA THR A 166 20.61 -20.65 -11.58
C THR A 166 21.21 -19.30 -11.14
N PRO A 167 22.34 -19.28 -10.41
CA PRO A 167 23.00 -18.03 -10.03
C PRO A 167 23.33 -17.11 -11.22
N ASP A 168 23.73 -17.68 -12.36
CA ASP A 168 24.04 -16.92 -13.57
C ASP A 168 22.78 -16.28 -14.17
N GLU A 169 21.66 -17.03 -14.20
CA GLU A 169 20.36 -16.50 -14.63
C GLU A 169 19.89 -15.35 -13.75
N LEU A 170 20.11 -15.42 -12.43
CA LEU A 170 19.76 -14.34 -11.52
C LEU A 170 20.58 -13.07 -11.79
N ILE A 171 21.88 -13.21 -12.05
CA ILE A 171 22.75 -12.09 -12.38
C ILE A 171 22.29 -11.44 -13.69
N GLU A 172 22.02 -12.25 -14.71
CA GLU A 172 21.60 -11.78 -16.03
C GLU A 172 20.19 -11.14 -15.99
N ALA A 173 19.24 -11.76 -15.30
CA ALA A 173 17.89 -11.22 -15.13
C ALA A 173 17.90 -9.86 -14.40
N LYS A 174 18.73 -9.72 -13.35
CA LYS A 174 18.91 -8.45 -12.64
C LYS A 174 19.55 -7.39 -13.54
N ALA A 175 20.57 -7.76 -14.32
CA ALA A 175 21.22 -6.84 -15.26
C ALA A 175 20.25 -6.36 -16.35
N HIS A 176 19.44 -7.25 -16.93
CA HIS A 176 18.44 -6.89 -17.94
C HIS A 176 17.31 -6.05 -17.37
N ARG A 177 16.85 -6.35 -16.16
CA ARG A 177 15.86 -5.52 -15.47
C ARG A 177 16.39 -4.12 -15.21
N GLN A 178 17.62 -3.99 -14.69
CA GLN A 178 18.25 -2.68 -14.49
C GLN A 178 18.37 -1.91 -15.81
N LYS A 179 18.83 -2.57 -16.88
CA LYS A 179 18.92 -1.95 -18.20
C LYS A 179 17.54 -1.49 -18.71
N ALA A 180 16.49 -2.27 -18.50
CA ALA A 180 15.13 -1.89 -18.91
C ALA A 180 14.60 -0.67 -18.10
N LEU A 181 14.99 -0.54 -16.83
CA LEU A 181 14.73 0.69 -16.04
C LEU A 181 15.50 1.88 -16.61
N ASP A 182 16.79 1.71 -16.89
CA ASP A 182 17.67 2.77 -17.41
C ASP A 182 17.21 3.28 -18.78
N ASP A 183 16.73 2.37 -19.64
CA ASP A 183 16.19 2.69 -20.97
C ASP A 183 14.74 3.23 -20.92
N GLY A 184 14.10 3.26 -19.74
CA GLY A 184 12.71 3.69 -19.57
C GLY A 184 11.67 2.75 -20.17
N TRP A 185 12.03 1.49 -20.44
CA TRP A 185 11.11 0.47 -20.94
C TRP A 185 10.17 -0.02 -19.84
N ILE A 186 10.67 0.02 -18.60
CA ILE A 186 9.87 -0.10 -17.38
C ILE A 186 10.07 1.17 -16.58
N THR A 187 8.98 1.74 -16.10
CA THR A 187 9.04 2.91 -15.21
C THR A 187 9.43 2.46 -13.81
N LYS A 188 9.95 3.36 -12.97
CA LYS A 188 10.01 3.11 -11.52
C LYS A 188 8.62 2.80 -10.92
N GLU A 189 7.54 3.20 -11.60
CA GLU A 189 6.18 2.81 -11.22
C GLU A 189 5.87 1.33 -11.57
N HIS A 190 6.52 0.75 -12.59
CA HIS A 190 6.53 -0.70 -12.78
C HIS A 190 7.40 -1.39 -11.72
N GLU A 191 8.47 -0.76 -11.22
CA GLU A 191 9.18 -1.21 -10.01
C GLU A 191 8.22 -1.22 -8.80
N LEU A 192 7.35 -0.21 -8.68
CA LEU A 192 6.27 -0.18 -7.70
C LEU A 192 5.22 -1.27 -7.93
N LEU A 193 4.92 -1.76 -9.14
CA LEU A 193 4.06 -2.96 -9.29
C LEU A 193 4.67 -4.24 -8.68
N PHE A 194 5.98 -4.25 -8.43
CA PHE A 194 6.74 -5.31 -7.77
C PHE A 194 7.06 -5.02 -6.30
N GLU A 195 7.10 -3.75 -5.94
CA GLU A 195 7.26 -3.24 -4.58
C GLU A 195 5.96 -2.66 -4.02
N GLN A 196 4.78 -3.07 -4.51
CA GLN A 196 3.56 -2.85 -3.75
C GLN A 196 3.54 -3.99 -2.75
N PRO A 197 3.94 -3.76 -1.47
CA PRO A 197 3.24 -4.46 -0.41
C PRO A 197 1.74 -4.29 -0.69
N PRO A 198 0.86 -5.19 -0.19
CA PRO A 198 -0.59 -4.93 -0.23
C PRO A 198 -0.81 -3.45 0.05
N GLU A 199 -1.50 -2.75 -0.87
CA GLU A 199 -1.57 -1.28 -0.90
C GLU A 199 -1.58 -0.74 0.51
N PRO A 200 -0.70 0.23 0.80
CA PRO A 200 -0.19 0.35 2.14
C PRO A 200 -1.35 0.53 3.12
N LEU A 201 -1.22 -0.16 4.25
CA LEU A 201 -2.29 -0.53 5.16
C LEU A 201 -2.78 0.68 5.96
N HIS A 202 -3.56 1.57 5.33
CA HIS A 202 -4.15 2.73 6.00
C HIS A 202 -5.64 2.72 5.85
N CYS A 203 -6.31 2.55 6.97
CA CYS A 203 -7.73 2.30 7.01
C CYS A 203 -8.33 2.90 8.26
N PHE A 204 -9.64 3.03 8.20
CA PHE A 204 -10.47 3.11 9.38
C PHE A 204 -10.98 1.71 9.72
N LEU A 205 -11.23 1.44 10.99
CA LEU A 205 -11.88 0.20 11.40
C LEU A 205 -13.33 0.18 10.89
N ALA A 206 -13.84 -1.02 10.59
CA ALA A 206 -15.26 -1.21 10.32
C ALA A 206 -16.13 -0.60 11.45
N GLY A 207 -17.26 -0.01 11.08
CA GLY A 207 -18.14 0.77 11.94
C GLY A 207 -17.84 2.27 11.94
N THR A 208 -16.71 2.72 11.37
CA THR A 208 -16.40 4.16 11.27
C THR A 208 -17.42 4.85 10.36
N GLU A 209 -18.11 5.85 10.89
CA GLU A 209 -19.14 6.58 10.16
C GLU A 209 -18.53 7.51 9.10
N VAL A 210 -19.13 7.49 7.91
CA VAL A 210 -18.83 8.38 6.77
C VAL A 210 -20.05 9.25 6.51
N ASP A 211 -19.85 10.56 6.46
CA ASP A 211 -20.89 11.52 6.09
C ASP A 211 -21.21 11.38 4.59
N MET A 212 -22.47 11.08 4.27
CA MET A 212 -22.98 10.95 2.90
C MET A 212 -23.44 12.31 2.38
N TRP A 213 -23.36 12.52 1.07
CA TRP A 213 -23.76 13.80 0.45
C TRP A 213 -25.25 14.12 0.61
N ASP A 214 -26.09 13.12 0.80
CA ASP A 214 -27.54 13.29 1.03
C ASP A 214 -27.89 13.70 2.48
N GLY A 215 -26.88 13.87 3.34
CA GLY A 215 -27.02 14.25 4.75
C GLY A 215 -27.18 13.07 5.71
N THR A 216 -27.12 11.82 5.23
CA THR A 216 -27.09 10.62 6.08
C THR A 216 -25.66 10.26 6.49
N THR A 217 -25.51 9.30 7.41
CA THR A 217 -24.22 8.65 7.72
C THR A 217 -24.31 7.17 7.43
N ARG A 218 -23.20 6.57 7.03
CA ARG A 218 -23.08 5.11 6.82
C ARG A 218 -21.74 4.60 7.32
N PRO A 219 -21.66 3.38 7.88
CA PRO A 219 -20.38 2.80 8.27
C PRO A 219 -19.53 2.53 7.02
N ILE A 220 -18.20 2.69 7.13
CA ILE A 220 -17.26 2.69 6.00
C ILE A 220 -17.31 1.39 5.18
N GLU A 221 -17.55 0.24 5.82
CA GLU A 221 -17.64 -1.07 5.18
C GLU A 221 -18.90 -1.27 4.33
N GLU A 222 -19.91 -0.41 4.50
CA GLU A 222 -21.11 -0.44 3.68
C GLU A 222 -21.00 0.46 2.44
N ILE A 223 -20.00 1.33 2.36
CA ILE A 223 -19.81 2.25 1.24
C ILE A 223 -19.51 1.47 -0.04
N ASN A 224 -20.22 1.79 -1.12
CA ASN A 224 -20.10 1.12 -2.41
C ASN A 224 -19.56 2.05 -3.49
N LEU A 225 -19.08 1.45 -4.58
CA LEU A 225 -18.75 2.16 -5.81
C LEU A 225 -19.91 3.05 -6.26
N ASN A 226 -19.59 4.28 -6.65
CA ASN A 226 -20.51 5.34 -7.08
C ASN A 226 -21.36 6.01 -5.99
N ASP A 227 -21.24 5.62 -4.72
CA ASP A 227 -21.82 6.38 -3.62
C ASP A 227 -21.26 7.82 -3.60
N LEU A 228 -22.08 8.76 -3.13
CA LEU A 228 -21.69 10.17 -2.98
C LEU A 228 -21.47 10.47 -1.51
N VAL A 229 -20.22 10.73 -1.15
CA VAL A 229 -19.79 11.11 0.20
C VAL A 229 -19.56 12.62 0.28
N VAL A 230 -19.51 13.16 1.49
CA VAL A 230 -19.03 14.52 1.72
C VAL A 230 -17.52 14.56 1.53
N SER A 231 -17.05 15.43 0.64
CA SER A 231 -15.64 15.75 0.42
C SER A 231 -15.44 17.26 0.51
N TYR A 232 -14.23 17.76 0.30
CA TYR A 232 -13.95 19.18 0.18
C TYR A 232 -13.02 19.48 -1.01
N ASP A 233 -13.16 20.70 -1.56
CA ASP A 233 -12.27 21.23 -2.59
C ASP A 233 -11.05 21.95 -2.00
N ASP A 234 -10.15 22.44 -2.86
CA ASP A 234 -8.94 23.18 -2.46
C ASP A 234 -9.23 24.48 -1.69
N SER A 235 -10.47 24.98 -1.76
CA SER A 235 -10.92 26.16 -1.00
C SER A 235 -11.58 25.78 0.33
N GLY A 236 -11.64 24.49 0.65
CA GLY A 236 -12.28 23.96 1.86
C GLY A 236 -13.80 23.93 1.77
N ASN A 237 -14.42 24.15 0.60
CA ASN A 237 -15.87 24.03 0.47
C ASN A 237 -16.27 22.56 0.44
N LEU A 238 -17.32 22.20 1.18
CA LEU A 238 -17.88 20.86 1.12
C LEU A 238 -18.54 20.60 -0.23
N VAL A 239 -18.18 19.50 -0.88
CA VAL A 239 -18.63 19.11 -2.23
C VAL A 239 -18.93 17.61 -2.29
N PRO A 240 -19.77 17.12 -3.21
CA PRO A 240 -19.99 15.68 -3.39
C PRO A 240 -18.73 15.00 -3.93
N GLY A 241 -18.20 14.03 -3.19
CA GLY A 241 -17.15 13.11 -3.66
C GLY A 241 -17.76 11.80 -4.13
N ARG A 242 -17.44 11.36 -5.35
CA ARG A 242 -17.86 10.04 -5.85
C ARG A 242 -16.85 8.98 -5.44
N VAL A 243 -17.32 7.91 -4.80
CA VAL A 243 -16.49 6.74 -4.50
C VAL A 243 -16.15 6.01 -5.79
N THR A 244 -14.87 5.98 -6.15
CA THR A 244 -14.37 5.34 -7.38
C THR A 244 -13.79 3.95 -7.15
N ARG A 245 -13.44 3.63 -5.90
CA ARG A 245 -12.87 2.35 -5.47
C ARG A 245 -13.22 2.11 -4.00
N THR A 246 -13.36 0.84 -3.63
CA THR A 246 -13.47 0.37 -2.25
C THR A 246 -12.30 -0.57 -1.96
N LEU A 247 -11.77 -0.49 -0.74
CA LEU A 247 -10.62 -1.28 -0.28
C LEU A 247 -10.98 -1.96 1.04
N VAL A 248 -10.52 -3.20 1.21
CA VAL A 248 -10.63 -3.94 2.46
C VAL A 248 -9.24 -4.47 2.77
N ASN A 249 -8.68 -4.03 3.90
CA ASN A 249 -7.32 -4.36 4.31
C ASN A 249 -7.32 -4.98 5.71
N GLU A 250 -6.33 -5.83 5.97
CA GLU A 250 -6.03 -6.33 7.30
C GLU A 250 -4.80 -5.58 7.84
N VAL A 251 -4.98 -4.86 8.93
CA VAL A 251 -3.94 -3.99 9.51
C VAL A 251 -3.55 -4.49 10.90
N ARG A 252 -2.30 -4.26 11.33
CA ARG A 252 -1.84 -4.73 12.64
C ARG A 252 -2.12 -3.73 13.75
N HIS A 253 -2.10 -2.45 13.44
CA HIS A 253 -2.25 -1.38 14.42
C HIS A 253 -3.46 -0.49 14.13
N ILE A 254 -4.22 -0.23 15.18
CA ILE A 254 -5.33 0.72 15.18
C ILE A 254 -5.14 1.66 16.37
N LEU A 255 -5.19 2.96 16.12
CA LEU A 255 -5.28 3.98 17.15
C LEU A 255 -6.75 4.20 17.53
N ASP A 256 -7.05 4.27 18.82
CA ASP A 256 -8.28 4.84 19.35
C ASP A 256 -8.09 6.34 19.59
N LEU A 257 -8.41 7.12 18.55
CA LEU A 257 -8.35 8.58 18.57
C LEU A 257 -9.69 9.15 19.04
N HIS A 258 -9.93 9.10 20.35
CA HIS A 258 -11.15 9.60 20.99
C HIS A 258 -12.44 8.95 20.44
N GLY A 259 -12.37 7.65 20.14
CA GLY A 259 -13.46 6.86 19.55
C GLY A 259 -13.32 6.66 18.04
N LEU A 260 -12.47 7.43 17.35
CA LEU A 260 -12.14 7.20 15.94
C LEU A 260 -11.04 6.14 15.83
N MET A 261 -11.39 4.97 15.30
CA MET A 261 -10.49 3.84 15.14
C MET A 261 -9.76 3.93 13.79
N ILE A 262 -8.49 4.34 13.82
CA ILE A 262 -7.72 4.74 12.63
C ILE A 262 -6.30 4.17 12.66
N THR A 263 -5.77 3.73 11.52
CA THR A 263 -4.35 3.32 11.45
C THR A 263 -3.41 4.50 11.66
N PRO A 264 -2.23 4.34 12.32
CA PRO A 264 -1.29 5.43 12.56
C PRO A 264 -0.80 6.19 11.32
N GLY A 265 -0.70 5.50 10.19
CA GLY A 265 -0.25 6.07 8.92
C GLY A 265 -1.33 6.79 8.12
N HIS A 266 -2.60 6.76 8.56
CA HIS A 266 -3.69 7.35 7.79
C HIS A 266 -3.54 8.86 7.72
N VAL A 267 -3.65 9.40 6.51
CA VAL A 267 -3.43 10.82 6.24
C VAL A 267 -4.68 11.61 6.62
N THR A 268 -4.47 12.68 7.39
CA THR A 268 -5.53 13.56 7.87
C THR A 268 -5.10 15.02 7.71
N LEU A 269 -6.08 15.93 7.60
CA LEU A 269 -5.79 17.36 7.47
C LEU A 269 -5.40 17.96 8.83
N CYS A 270 -4.18 18.46 8.92
CA CYS A 270 -3.69 19.20 10.08
C CYS A 270 -4.09 20.67 9.98
N GLY A 271 -4.88 21.16 10.95
CA GLY A 271 -5.40 22.53 10.97
C GLY A 271 -4.58 23.53 11.79
N ASP A 272 -3.73 23.05 12.70
CA ASP A 272 -2.84 23.87 13.53
C ASP A 272 -1.59 23.07 13.94
N GLY A 273 -0.49 23.77 14.26
CA GLY A 273 0.80 23.17 14.62
C GLY A 273 1.82 23.19 13.48
N GLU A 274 2.81 22.30 13.57
CA GLU A 274 3.96 22.27 12.63
C GLU A 274 3.53 22.02 11.17
N PHE A 275 2.50 21.20 10.97
CA PHE A 275 1.99 20.81 9.66
C PHE A 275 0.68 21.51 9.25
N ALA A 276 0.38 22.68 9.82
CA ALA A 276 -0.89 23.37 9.54
C ALA A 276 -1.12 23.60 8.04
N GLY A 277 -2.32 23.23 7.57
CA GLY A 277 -2.74 23.27 6.17
C GLY A 277 -2.27 22.08 5.31
N GLN A 278 -1.66 21.05 5.90
CA GLN A 278 -1.15 19.89 5.18
C GLN A 278 -1.88 18.61 5.56
N HIS A 279 -1.93 17.69 4.59
CA HIS A 279 -2.32 16.31 4.77
C HIS A 279 -1.10 15.49 5.17
N VAL A 280 -1.07 15.05 6.42
CA VAL A 280 0.03 14.24 6.97
C VAL A 280 -0.52 13.06 7.76
N PRO A 281 0.27 11.99 7.97
CA PRO A 281 -0.13 10.87 8.83
C PRO A 281 -0.60 11.34 10.20
N ILE A 282 -1.67 10.73 10.73
CA ILE A 282 -2.25 11.11 12.02
C ILE A 282 -1.23 11.04 13.16
N ILE A 283 -0.27 10.11 13.10
CA ILE A 283 0.80 10.02 14.10
C ILE A 283 1.68 11.28 14.12
N ASP A 284 1.92 11.94 12.98
CA ASP A 284 2.71 13.17 12.93
C ASP A 284 1.96 14.35 13.57
N ILE A 285 0.65 14.44 13.36
CA ILE A 285 -0.19 15.45 14.01
C ILE A 285 -0.19 15.26 15.53
N LEU A 286 -0.32 14.02 15.99
CA LEU A 286 -0.23 13.68 17.41
C LEU A 286 1.12 14.11 17.99
N ARG A 287 2.24 13.65 17.41
CA ARG A 287 3.59 13.87 17.94
C ARG A 287 4.02 15.35 17.96
N THR A 288 3.44 16.17 17.09
CA THR A 288 3.72 17.61 17.00
C THR A 288 2.72 18.49 17.76
N ASP A 289 1.84 17.90 18.57
CA ASP A 289 0.80 18.63 19.33
C ASP A 289 -0.14 19.46 18.42
N GLY A 290 -0.40 18.93 17.23
CA GLY A 290 -1.23 19.55 16.20
C GLY A 290 -2.74 19.42 16.45
N ALA A 291 -3.53 19.98 15.53
CA ALA A 291 -4.98 19.90 15.57
C ALA A 291 -5.56 19.30 14.28
N LEU A 292 -6.66 18.59 14.41
CA LEU A 292 -7.48 18.07 13.32
C LEU A 292 -8.51 19.10 12.92
N VAL A 293 -8.85 19.12 11.63
CA VAL A 293 -9.95 19.94 11.10
C VAL A 293 -11.24 19.10 11.09
N GLU A 294 -12.26 19.58 11.79
CA GLU A 294 -13.60 19.00 11.73
C GLU A 294 -14.39 19.49 10.52
N LYS A 295 -15.49 18.82 10.17
CA LYS A 295 -16.30 19.12 8.98
C LYS A 295 -16.86 20.54 8.90
N ASN A 296 -17.07 21.18 10.05
CA ASN A 296 -17.54 22.56 10.17
C ASN A 296 -16.37 23.58 10.15
N GLY A 297 -15.14 23.12 9.96
CA GLY A 297 -13.92 23.92 10.01
C GLY A 297 -13.41 24.23 11.43
N SER A 298 -14.05 23.75 12.50
CA SER A 298 -13.47 23.85 13.84
C SER A 298 -12.25 22.98 13.98
N LEU A 299 -11.38 23.36 14.91
CA LEU A 299 -10.13 22.65 15.17
C LEU A 299 -10.20 21.94 16.51
N VAL A 300 -9.75 20.70 16.55
CA VAL A 300 -9.67 19.88 17.77
C VAL A 300 -8.25 19.37 17.94
N ARG A 301 -7.67 19.51 19.13
CA ARG A 301 -6.32 18.98 19.42
C ARG A 301 -6.32 17.47 19.29
N ALA A 302 -5.44 16.94 18.44
CA ALA A 302 -5.36 15.50 18.21
C ALA A 302 -5.05 14.74 19.53
N ALA A 303 -4.11 15.27 20.32
CA ALA A 303 -3.68 14.68 21.58
C ALA A 303 -4.78 14.65 22.67
N THR A 304 -5.60 15.70 22.76
CA THR A 304 -6.50 15.90 23.92
C THR A 304 -7.98 15.72 23.59
N GLY A 305 -8.35 15.75 22.30
CA GLY A 305 -9.75 15.74 21.87
C GLY A 305 -10.49 17.04 22.20
N SER A 306 -9.78 18.09 22.62
CA SER A 306 -10.36 19.36 23.07
C SER A 306 -10.38 20.41 21.94
N PRO A 307 -11.41 21.27 21.86
CA PRO A 307 -11.43 22.36 20.89
C PRO A 307 -10.23 23.29 21.05
N VAL A 308 -9.63 23.73 19.94
CA VAL A 308 -8.56 24.74 19.97
C VAL A 308 -9.10 26.07 20.53
N GLY A 309 -8.36 26.69 21.44
CA GLY A 309 -8.76 27.91 22.15
C GLY A 309 -9.68 27.70 23.36
N SER A 310 -10.06 26.46 23.67
CA SER A 310 -10.75 26.10 24.92
C SER A 310 -9.86 26.27 26.16
N ILE A 311 -10.40 26.08 27.36
CA ILE A 311 -9.59 26.13 28.59
C ILE A 311 -8.59 24.98 28.62
N GLU A 312 -9.00 23.81 28.15
CA GLU A 312 -8.20 22.60 27.98
C GLU A 312 -7.03 22.83 27.02
N ASP A 313 -7.20 23.70 26.02
CA ASP A 313 -6.13 24.03 25.06
C ASP A 313 -5.02 24.92 25.66
N ARG A 314 -5.25 25.54 26.82
CA ARG A 314 -4.24 26.39 27.48
C ARG A 314 -3.10 25.54 28.01
N LYS A 315 -1.91 26.14 28.10
CA LYS A 315 -0.71 25.49 28.63
C LYS A 315 -0.45 25.87 30.09
N VAL A 316 0.03 24.91 30.88
CA VAL A 316 0.50 25.06 32.26
C VAL A 316 1.97 24.69 32.35
N TRP A 317 2.74 25.45 33.12
CA TRP A 317 4.09 25.05 33.50
C TRP A 317 4.03 23.85 34.44
N ALA A 318 4.68 22.77 34.04
CA ALA A 318 4.75 21.53 34.78
C ALA A 318 6.19 21.10 35.04
N VAL A 319 6.39 20.37 36.13
CA VAL A 319 7.63 19.66 36.46
C VAL A 319 7.29 18.21 36.77
N ALA A 320 8.13 17.29 36.30
CA ALA A 320 8.11 15.87 36.67
C ALA A 320 9.38 15.55 37.46
N GLY A 321 9.29 14.65 38.44
CA GLY A 321 10.43 14.31 39.29
C GLY A 321 10.08 13.55 40.55
N THR A 322 11.09 13.27 41.37
CA THR A 322 10.90 12.57 42.64
C THR A 322 10.69 13.56 43.78
N LYS A 323 9.61 13.39 44.55
CA LYS A 323 9.34 14.19 45.74
C LYS A 323 10.26 13.77 46.90
N LYS A 324 11.08 14.70 47.40
CA LYS A 324 11.96 14.55 48.57
C LYS A 324 11.53 15.55 49.66
N GLY A 325 10.55 15.15 50.48
CA GLY A 325 9.92 16.03 51.46
C GLY A 325 9.12 17.15 50.80
N ASN A 326 9.47 18.41 51.08
CA ASN A 326 8.81 19.59 50.47
C ASN A 326 9.51 20.08 49.19
N LYS A 327 10.44 19.30 48.64
CA LYS A 327 11.17 19.62 47.40
C LYS A 327 10.90 18.55 46.35
N ILE A 328 10.89 18.97 45.09
CA ILE A 328 10.83 18.07 43.93
C ILE A 328 12.22 18.07 43.32
N GLU A 329 12.82 16.90 43.18
CA GLU A 329 14.01 16.71 42.37
C GLU A 329 13.57 16.59 40.91
N VAL A 330 13.64 17.71 40.19
CA VAL A 330 13.11 17.86 38.83
C VAL A 330 13.95 17.03 37.86
N ALA A 331 13.31 16.05 37.22
CA ALA A 331 13.88 15.26 36.14
C ALA A 331 13.51 15.84 34.77
N ASP A 332 12.30 16.41 34.64
CA ASP A 332 11.82 17.04 33.43
C ASP A 332 10.95 18.27 33.75
N LYS A 333 10.92 19.24 32.84
CA LYS A 333 10.12 20.47 32.99
C LYS A 333 9.74 21.03 31.64
N GLY A 334 8.56 21.63 31.56
CA GLY A 334 8.03 22.15 30.32
C GLY A 334 6.63 22.69 30.47
N GLN A 335 6.02 23.00 29.34
CA GLN A 335 4.62 23.36 29.27
C GLN A 335 3.83 22.21 28.65
N ILE A 336 2.76 21.78 29.33
CA ILE A 336 1.80 20.80 28.82
C ILE A 336 0.41 21.44 28.76
N ARG A 337 -0.51 20.87 27.96
CA ARG A 337 -1.88 21.39 27.87
C ARG A 337 -2.67 21.00 29.11
N LEU A 338 -3.63 21.84 29.51
CA LEU A 338 -4.57 21.51 30.57
C LEU A 338 -5.43 20.29 30.18
N GLY A 339 -5.72 20.12 28.90
CA GLY A 339 -6.44 18.99 28.35
C GLY A 339 -5.60 17.72 28.22
N THR A 340 -4.29 17.73 28.52
CA THR A 340 -3.46 16.53 28.45
C THR A 340 -4.08 15.43 29.33
N ARG A 341 -4.47 14.32 28.70
CA ARG A 341 -5.14 13.18 29.33
C ARG A 341 -4.14 12.08 29.67
N PHE A 342 -4.50 11.19 30.57
CA PHE A 342 -3.75 9.99 30.90
C PHE A 342 -4.65 8.96 31.60
N LEU A 343 -4.34 7.69 31.45
CA LEU A 343 -5.01 6.63 32.21
C LEU A 343 -4.25 6.37 33.51
N THR A 344 -4.94 6.46 34.63
CA THR A 344 -4.41 6.11 35.95
C THR A 344 -4.24 4.59 36.09
N GLN A 345 -3.50 4.15 37.12
CA GLN A 345 -3.32 2.72 37.41
C GLN A 345 -4.62 1.97 37.71
N ASP A 346 -5.65 2.68 38.20
CA ASP A 346 -7.00 2.16 38.42
C ASP A 346 -7.92 2.30 37.20
N GLY A 347 -7.39 2.68 36.03
CA GLY A 347 -8.11 2.75 34.77
C GLY A 347 -9.01 3.97 34.60
N ARG A 348 -8.89 5.00 35.45
CA ARG A 348 -9.61 6.26 35.27
C ARG A 348 -8.92 7.09 34.19
N ASP A 349 -9.75 7.73 33.37
CA ASP A 349 -9.33 8.70 32.36
C ASP A 349 -9.44 10.10 32.97
N LEU A 350 -8.29 10.74 33.23
CA LEU A 350 -8.19 12.06 33.85
C LEU A 350 -7.38 13.00 32.95
N SER A 351 -7.70 14.30 33.03
CA SER A 351 -6.90 15.37 32.44
C SER A 351 -6.10 16.15 33.50
N VAL A 352 -5.08 16.89 33.05
CA VAL A 352 -4.36 17.84 33.89
C VAL A 352 -5.30 18.90 34.50
N LEU A 353 -6.33 19.31 33.75
CA LEU A 353 -7.36 20.23 34.22
C LEU A 353 -8.14 19.64 35.40
N ASP A 354 -8.60 18.40 35.29
CA ASP A 354 -9.33 17.72 36.38
C ASP A 354 -8.52 17.71 37.68
N MET A 355 -7.22 17.42 37.59
CA MET A 355 -6.32 17.43 38.74
C MET A 355 -6.17 18.82 39.36
N ILE A 356 -6.05 19.86 38.52
CA ILE A 356 -5.93 21.26 38.98
C ILE A 356 -7.22 21.72 39.67
N GLU A 357 -8.37 21.33 39.14
CA GLU A 357 -9.67 21.66 39.72
C GLU A 357 -9.88 20.96 41.07
N GLU A 358 -9.50 19.69 41.18
CA GLU A 358 -9.53 18.93 42.44
C GLU A 358 -8.64 19.58 43.52
N MET A 359 -7.50 20.14 43.12
CA MET A 359 -6.62 20.92 44.00
C MET A 359 -7.20 22.28 44.41
N GLY A 360 -8.32 22.71 43.82
CA GLY A 360 -8.90 24.04 44.05
C GLY A 360 -8.02 25.19 43.53
N ALA A 361 -7.16 24.91 42.57
CA ALA A 361 -6.29 25.89 41.94
C ALA A 361 -6.92 26.47 40.65
N VAL A 362 -6.43 27.61 40.21
CA VAL A 362 -6.80 28.21 38.91
C VAL A 362 -5.53 28.65 38.16
N LEU A 363 -5.60 28.64 36.84
CA LEU A 363 -4.48 29.04 35.97
C LEU A 363 -4.50 30.56 35.75
N ASN A 364 -3.38 31.24 36.02
CA ASN A 364 -3.21 32.65 35.67
C ASN A 364 -2.74 32.83 34.20
N ASP A 365 -2.62 34.08 33.74
CA ASP A 365 -2.23 34.40 32.36
C ASP A 365 -0.80 33.97 32.02
N ALA A 366 0.05 33.75 33.03
CA ALA A 366 1.42 33.27 32.85
C ALA A 366 1.53 31.73 32.76
N GLY A 367 0.40 31.02 32.78
CA GLY A 367 0.39 29.55 32.78
C GLY A 367 0.87 28.94 34.11
N MET A 368 0.74 29.69 35.22
CA MET A 368 1.08 29.25 36.57
C MET A 368 -0.20 29.04 37.39
N LEU A 369 -0.15 28.11 38.34
CA LEU A 369 -1.26 27.84 39.24
C LEU A 369 -1.29 28.85 40.39
N VAL A 370 -2.49 29.30 40.77
CA VAL A 370 -2.73 30.10 41.97
C VAL A 370 -3.86 29.47 42.79
N GLY A 371 -3.71 29.46 44.12
CA GLY A 371 -4.76 28.95 45.01
C GLY A 371 -5.96 29.91 45.04
N LYS A 372 -7.18 29.37 45.21
CA LYS A 372 -8.40 30.18 45.43
C LYS A 372 -8.30 30.94 46.77
N GLY A 373 -7.78 32.17 46.73
CA GLY A 373 -7.74 33.09 47.88
C GLY A 373 -6.34 33.58 48.27
N ASP A 374 -5.27 32.90 47.82
CA ASP A 374 -3.90 33.32 48.10
C ASP A 374 -3.40 34.25 47.00
N GLY A 375 -3.52 35.55 47.26
CA GLY A 375 -3.00 36.60 46.41
C GLY A 375 -1.50 36.44 46.18
N ALA A 376 -1.15 36.08 44.94
CA ALA A 376 0.07 36.45 44.21
C ALA A 376 1.24 35.45 44.10
N ARG A 377 1.31 34.32 44.83
CA ARG A 377 2.41 33.37 44.60
C ARG A 377 2.00 32.21 43.69
N GLY A 378 2.31 32.35 42.40
CA GLY A 378 2.15 31.29 41.43
C GLY A 378 3.05 30.09 41.73
N PHE A 379 2.55 28.88 41.50
CA PHE A 379 3.30 27.62 41.57
C PHE A 379 3.14 26.81 40.28
N VAL A 380 4.08 25.89 40.03
CA VAL A 380 4.04 24.99 38.87
C VAL A 380 3.23 23.74 39.20
N PHE A 381 2.61 23.15 38.17
CA PHE A 381 1.96 21.86 38.30
C PHE A 381 3.02 20.75 38.51
N HIS A 382 2.78 19.85 39.45
CA HIS A 382 3.67 18.71 39.69
C HIS A 382 3.06 17.46 39.07
N TRP A 383 3.72 16.92 38.06
CA TRP A 383 3.36 15.66 37.44
C TRP A 383 3.92 14.50 38.27
N GLU A 384 3.03 13.77 38.95
CA GLU A 384 3.40 12.71 39.91
C GLU A 384 3.33 11.29 39.29
N HIS A 385 2.92 11.15 38.03
CA HIS A 385 2.62 9.85 37.43
C HIS A 385 3.83 9.16 36.80
N THR A 386 4.73 9.91 36.18
CA THR A 386 5.96 9.39 35.58
C THR A 386 7.13 10.34 35.82
N PRO A 387 8.39 9.88 35.70
CA PRO A 387 9.56 10.75 35.87
C PRO A 387 9.69 11.85 34.80
N MET A 388 9.03 11.69 33.65
CA MET A 388 9.07 12.62 32.52
C MET A 388 7.69 13.24 32.32
N LEU A 389 7.62 14.43 31.72
CA LEU A 389 6.33 14.97 31.30
C LEU A 389 5.75 14.13 30.14
N PRO A 390 4.43 13.92 30.09
CA PRO A 390 3.80 13.17 29.01
C PRO A 390 4.04 13.88 27.67
N LYS A 391 4.30 13.09 26.63
CA LYS A 391 4.31 13.56 25.24
C LYS A 391 2.86 13.66 24.73
N PRO A 392 2.61 14.53 23.73
CA PRO A 392 1.27 14.71 23.17
C PRO A 392 0.59 13.39 22.74
N GLU A 393 1.35 12.47 22.14
CA GLU A 393 0.86 11.19 21.63
C GLU A 393 0.60 10.13 22.71
N ASP A 394 1.18 10.28 23.92
CA ASP A 394 1.25 9.21 24.92
C ASP A 394 -0.13 8.68 25.33
N TYR A 395 -1.13 9.57 25.48
CA TYR A 395 -2.48 9.16 25.88
C TYR A 395 -3.15 8.29 24.82
N VAL A 396 -3.09 8.70 23.55
CA VAL A 396 -3.70 7.96 22.44
C VAL A 396 -2.99 6.62 22.27
N LEU A 397 -1.65 6.58 22.39
CA LEU A 397 -0.89 5.34 22.35
C LEU A 397 -1.24 4.41 23.52
N GLN A 398 -1.33 4.93 24.74
CA GLN A 398 -1.72 4.16 25.92
C GLN A 398 -3.11 3.55 25.75
N ARG A 399 -4.07 4.35 25.28
CA ARG A 399 -5.45 3.91 25.05
C ARG A 399 -5.56 2.86 23.94
N SER A 400 -4.65 2.91 22.98
CA SER A 400 -4.58 1.96 21.85
C SER A 400 -3.76 0.71 22.16
N GLU A 401 -3.13 0.63 23.33
CA GLU A 401 -2.16 -0.42 23.69
C GLU A 401 -0.98 -0.53 22.70
N LEU A 402 -0.53 0.61 22.15
CA LEU A 402 0.55 0.69 21.17
C LEU A 402 1.76 1.46 21.69
N SER A 403 2.93 1.18 21.11
CA SER A 403 4.12 2.01 21.28
C SER A 403 4.58 2.60 19.94
N LEU A 404 5.28 3.74 19.98
CA LEU A 404 5.88 4.30 18.77
C LEU A 404 6.87 3.33 18.11
N ASN A 405 7.62 2.56 18.91
CA ASN A 405 8.56 1.58 18.35
C ASN A 405 7.83 0.51 17.52
N ASP A 406 6.68 0.02 18.01
CA ASP A 406 5.88 -0.97 17.28
C ASP A 406 5.36 -0.39 15.97
N ILE A 407 4.81 0.83 16.00
CA ILE A 407 4.30 1.51 14.82
C ILE A 407 5.40 1.69 13.76
N TYR A 408 6.56 2.21 14.16
CA TYR A 408 7.67 2.46 13.24
C TYR A 408 8.36 1.17 12.74
N ALA A 409 8.32 0.09 13.51
CA ALA A 409 8.90 -1.19 13.10
C ALA A 409 8.09 -1.90 12.01
N ILE A 410 6.77 -1.70 11.96
CA ILE A 410 5.91 -2.34 10.94
C ILE A 410 5.82 -1.51 9.65
N ASN A 411 6.08 -0.19 9.73
CA ASN A 411 6.19 0.68 8.57
C ASN A 411 4.87 0.78 7.75
N GLU A 412 3.73 0.85 8.45
CA GLU A 412 2.38 0.99 7.87
C GLU A 412 2.09 2.47 7.52
N TRP A 413 2.77 3.03 6.50
CA TRP A 413 2.61 4.43 6.07
C TRP A 413 2.01 4.62 4.68
N GLU A 414 1.18 5.66 4.50
CA GLU A 414 0.56 6.02 3.21
C GLU A 414 1.60 6.33 2.13
N ALA A 415 1.16 6.84 0.98
CA ALA A 415 2.05 7.47 0.01
C ALA A 415 2.95 8.56 0.63
N VAL A 416 2.56 9.11 1.80
CA VAL A 416 3.35 10.03 2.61
C VAL A 416 3.82 9.32 3.87
N GLY A 417 5.12 9.02 3.94
CA GLY A 417 5.77 8.52 5.15
C GLY A 417 5.75 9.54 6.30
N PRO A 418 6.06 9.14 7.55
CA PRO A 418 6.12 10.06 8.67
C PRO A 418 7.16 11.14 8.40
N GLN A 419 6.74 12.39 8.58
CA GLN A 419 7.63 13.54 8.51
C GLN A 419 8.41 13.72 9.80
N THR A 420 7.87 13.25 10.93
CA THR A 420 8.59 13.25 12.19
C THR A 420 9.59 12.09 12.26
N PRO A 421 10.84 12.32 12.70
CA PRO A 421 11.85 11.28 12.78
C PRO A 421 11.41 10.18 13.74
N ALA A 422 11.76 8.93 13.42
CA ALA A 422 11.53 7.80 14.29
C ALA A 422 12.07 8.08 15.71
N PRO A 423 11.37 7.66 16.77
CA PRO A 423 11.86 7.83 18.13
C PRO A 423 13.27 7.23 18.26
N SER A 424 14.16 7.93 18.94
CA SER A 424 15.50 7.42 19.18
C SER A 424 15.42 6.18 20.09
N LEU A 425 15.72 5.00 19.53
CA LEU A 425 15.73 3.71 20.25
C LEU A 425 16.64 3.73 21.50
N LEU A 426 17.54 4.70 21.59
CA LEU A 426 18.49 4.87 22.70
C LEU A 426 17.86 5.43 23.99
N GLY A 427 16.57 5.81 24.00
CA GLY A 427 15.90 6.39 25.16
C GLY A 427 14.72 5.62 25.76
N SER A 428 14.16 4.61 25.08
CA SER A 428 12.82 4.07 25.39
C SER A 428 12.77 2.63 25.92
N ALA A 429 13.90 1.98 26.20
CA ALA A 429 13.92 0.60 26.69
C ALA A 429 13.19 0.38 28.05
N ASP A 430 12.77 1.44 28.74
CA ASP A 430 12.04 1.40 30.02
C ASP A 430 10.59 1.88 29.96
N SER A 431 9.98 2.06 28.77
CA SER A 431 8.54 2.33 28.69
C SER A 431 7.73 1.06 29.01
N LEU A 432 7.53 0.84 30.32
CA LEU A 432 6.33 0.35 30.97
C LEU A 432 5.39 -0.50 30.10
N LYS A 433 5.70 -1.80 29.97
CA LYS A 433 4.63 -2.80 29.87
C LYS A 433 3.93 -2.85 31.23
N ILE A 434 2.99 -1.94 31.46
CA ILE A 434 2.01 -2.11 32.54
C ILE A 434 1.19 -3.33 32.10
N LYS A 435 1.47 -4.49 32.71
CA LYS A 435 0.54 -5.61 32.64
C LYS A 435 -0.75 -5.13 33.32
N MET A 436 -1.81 -4.94 32.53
CA MET A 436 -3.18 -4.94 33.04
C MET A 436 -3.53 -6.31 33.60
#